data_AF-A0A8S3QYE2-F1
#
_entry.id   AF-A0A8S3QYE2-F1
#
_cell.length_a   1.000
_cell.length_b   1.000
_cell.length_c   1.000
_cell.angle_alpha   90.00
_cell.angle_beta   90.00
_cell.angle_gamma   90.00
#
_symmetry.space_group_name_H-M   'P 1'
#
loop_
_entity.id
_entity.type
_entity.pdbx_description
1 polymer ?
#
loop_
_entity_poly.entity_id
_entity_poly.type
_entity_poly.pdbx_seq_one_letter_code
_entity_poly.pdbx_strand_id
1 'polypeptide(L)'
;MSGFKYQPTDYYDQPFHDAYQQGTKHVNDFCFNGKSSSEYVNERMFNLVSNLKDNPFFSLSMHIRMTHDSLTRAVTIDKLISKTLQRLHKNSLLNNTFIALFGDHGIRSGKVRPTFIGQLEERLPMMLMYVPPWFKNKYCSYFKNLRTNARRLTTHFDTHSTLLHLLDLDNNHHGIKTYRQKGISLFKEIPRNRSCQDAHIPSKWCACNFRL
;
A
#
# COMPACT_ATOMS: atom_id res chain seq x y z
N MET A 1 6.79 3.97 20.18
CA MET A 1 6.58 4.79 18.96
C MET A 1 6.14 6.16 19.41
N SER A 2 6.82 7.22 18.97
CA SER A 2 6.32 8.58 19.14
C SER A 2 5.21 8.80 18.11
N GLY A 3 3.97 8.95 18.56
CA GLY A 3 2.84 9.28 17.69
C GLY A 3 2.87 10.74 17.23
N PHE A 4 1.90 11.14 16.41
CA PHE A 4 1.71 12.54 16.06
C PHE A 4 1.06 13.29 17.23
N LYS A 5 1.63 14.44 17.63
CA LYS A 5 1.06 15.30 18.68
C LYS A 5 -0.17 16.06 18.20
N TYR A 6 -0.21 16.40 16.91
CA TYR A 6 -1.28 17.13 16.25
C TYR A 6 -1.80 16.31 15.06
N GLN A 7 -2.99 16.64 14.58
CA GLN A 7 -3.58 16.02 13.40
C GLN A 7 -2.60 16.10 12.20
N PRO A 8 -2.17 14.96 11.62
CA PRO A 8 -1.11 14.95 10.61
C PRO A 8 -1.61 15.12 9.16
N THR A 9 -2.92 15.08 8.93
CA THR A 9 -3.55 15.14 7.59
C THR A 9 -4.84 15.96 7.62
N ASP A 10 -5.27 16.49 6.47
CA ASP A 10 -6.50 17.30 6.39
C ASP A 10 -7.75 16.52 6.81
N TYR A 11 -7.81 15.23 6.45
CA TYR A 11 -8.90 14.32 6.75
C TYR A 11 -8.43 13.12 7.59
N TYR A 12 -8.25 13.34 8.89
CA TYR A 12 -7.76 12.30 9.82
C TYR A 12 -8.90 11.47 10.43
N ASP A 13 -8.82 10.14 10.30
CA ASP A 13 -9.94 9.22 10.63
C ASP A 13 -9.91 8.69 12.07
N GLN A 14 -8.99 9.17 12.92
CA GLN A 14 -8.83 8.67 14.29
C GLN A 14 -10.12 8.74 15.13
N PRO A 15 -10.89 9.86 15.14
CA PRO A 15 -12.12 9.92 15.92
C PRO A 15 -13.15 8.86 15.50
N PHE A 16 -13.22 8.55 14.19
CA PHE A 16 -14.08 7.49 13.68
C PHE A 16 -13.62 6.12 14.15
N HIS A 17 -12.31 5.83 14.10
CA HIS A 17 -11.78 4.56 14.59
C HIS A 17 -12.00 4.36 16.10
N ASP A 18 -11.87 5.42 16.89
CA ASP A 18 -12.14 5.39 18.33
C ASP A 18 -13.62 5.08 18.60
N ALA A 19 -14.53 5.75 17.90
CA ALA A 19 -15.97 5.49 17.99
C ALA A 19 -16.34 4.07 17.53
N TYR A 20 -15.77 3.60 16.42
CA TYR A 20 -15.96 2.25 15.90
C TYR A 20 -15.47 1.20 16.93
N GLN A 21 -14.32 1.41 17.56
CA GLN A 21 -13.80 0.52 18.60
C GLN A 21 -14.71 0.50 19.83
N GLN A 22 -15.27 1.63 20.23
CA GLN A 22 -16.22 1.69 21.35
C GLN A 22 -17.53 0.96 21.01
N GLY A 23 -18.08 1.18 19.81
CA GLY A 23 -19.33 0.57 19.37
C GLY A 23 -19.24 -0.95 19.13
N THR A 24 -18.09 -1.46 18.69
CA THR A 24 -17.88 -2.90 18.44
C THR A 24 -17.65 -3.72 19.70
N LYS A 25 -17.26 -3.10 20.84
CA LYS A 25 -17.11 -3.81 22.13
C LYS A 25 -18.39 -4.51 22.60
N HIS A 26 -19.55 -4.12 22.08
CA HIS A 26 -20.86 -4.59 22.53
C HIS A 26 -21.63 -5.41 21.49
N VAL A 27 -21.18 -5.45 20.22
CA VAL A 27 -21.98 -5.95 19.08
C VAL A 27 -21.08 -6.62 18.04
N ASN A 28 -20.55 -7.82 18.35
CA ASN A 28 -19.72 -8.63 17.44
C ASN A 28 -18.40 -7.93 16.99
N ASP A 29 -17.25 -8.56 17.22
CA ASP A 29 -15.90 -7.97 17.08
C ASP A 29 -15.54 -7.36 15.70
N PHE A 30 -16.41 -7.48 14.70
CA PHE A 30 -16.18 -7.13 13.30
C PHE A 30 -17.15 -6.11 12.69
N CYS A 31 -18.28 -5.77 13.30
CA CYS A 31 -19.30 -4.92 12.67
C CYS A 31 -19.83 -3.81 13.59
N PHE A 32 -19.99 -2.61 13.07
CA PHE A 32 -20.66 -1.50 13.72
C PHE A 32 -21.75 -0.97 12.78
N ASN A 33 -22.98 -0.80 13.28
CA ASN A 33 -24.14 -0.39 12.48
C ASN A 33 -24.31 -1.17 11.15
N GLY A 34 -24.14 -2.50 11.22
CA GLY A 34 -24.32 -3.40 10.07
C GLY A 34 -23.19 -3.37 9.04
N LYS A 35 -22.12 -2.58 9.24
CA LYS A 35 -20.95 -2.53 8.36
C LYS A 35 -19.67 -2.91 9.09
N SER A 36 -18.79 -3.58 8.37
CA SER A 36 -17.44 -3.85 8.84
C SER A 36 -16.53 -2.64 8.75
N SER A 37 -15.46 -2.63 9.55
CA SER A 37 -14.39 -1.61 9.46
C SER A 37 -13.85 -1.45 8.04
N SER A 38 -13.76 -2.56 7.29
CA SER A 38 -13.25 -2.54 5.92
C SER A 38 -14.23 -2.01 4.89
N GLU A 39 -15.53 -2.13 5.13
CA GLU A 39 -16.54 -1.44 4.32
C GLU A 39 -16.44 0.07 4.53
N TYR A 40 -16.33 0.54 5.78
CA TYR A 40 -16.13 1.96 6.07
C TYR A 40 -14.85 2.53 5.45
N VAL A 41 -13.73 1.82 5.57
CA VAL A 41 -12.45 2.23 4.94
C VAL A 41 -12.60 2.36 3.42
N ASN A 42 -13.24 1.40 2.76
CA ASN A 42 -13.44 1.43 1.32
C ASN A 42 -14.41 2.54 0.88
N GLU A 43 -15.50 2.77 1.62
CA GLU A 43 -16.44 3.87 1.37
C GLU A 43 -15.74 5.22 1.51
N ARG A 44 -14.94 5.40 2.57
CA ARG A 44 -14.14 6.61 2.78
C ARG A 44 -13.14 6.83 1.65
N MET A 45 -12.41 5.78 1.24
CA MET A 45 -11.47 5.84 0.12
C MET A 45 -12.17 6.28 -1.17
N PHE A 46 -13.32 5.67 -1.51
CA PHE A 46 -14.11 6.06 -2.67
C PHE A 46 -14.55 7.53 -2.59
N ASN A 47 -15.08 7.96 -1.45
CA ASN A 47 -15.56 9.34 -1.25
C ASN A 47 -14.42 10.37 -1.36
N LEU A 48 -13.24 10.08 -0.79
CA LEU A 48 -12.07 10.95 -0.89
C LEU A 48 -11.65 11.13 -2.36
N VAL A 49 -11.46 10.03 -3.08
CA VAL A 49 -11.07 10.09 -4.50
C VAL A 49 -12.13 10.81 -5.34
N SER A 50 -13.41 10.55 -5.08
CA SER A 50 -14.51 11.18 -5.82
C SER A 50 -14.61 12.69 -5.57
N ASN A 51 -14.49 13.13 -4.31
CA ASN A 51 -14.63 14.54 -3.94
C ASN A 51 -13.38 15.36 -4.26
N LEU A 52 -12.20 14.74 -4.25
CA LEU A 52 -10.92 15.40 -4.53
C LEU A 52 -10.44 15.16 -5.98
N LYS A 53 -11.25 14.59 -6.87
CA LYS A 53 -10.85 14.25 -8.24
C LYS A 53 -10.26 15.42 -9.05
N ASP A 54 -10.68 16.65 -8.72
CA ASP A 54 -10.25 17.88 -9.39
C ASP A 54 -9.12 18.62 -8.62
N ASN A 55 -8.62 18.05 -7.52
CA ASN A 55 -7.55 18.61 -6.69
C ASN A 55 -6.40 17.59 -6.53
N PRO A 56 -5.13 18.01 -6.41
CA PRO A 56 -4.06 17.12 -6.00
C PRO A 56 -4.32 16.59 -4.59
N PHE A 57 -4.20 15.28 -4.38
CA PHE A 57 -4.37 14.67 -3.06
C PHE A 57 -3.40 13.50 -2.85
N PHE A 58 -3.12 13.21 -1.58
CA PHE A 58 -2.49 11.97 -1.13
C PHE A 58 -3.38 11.34 -0.06
N SER A 59 -3.62 10.03 -0.17
CA SER A 59 -4.43 9.28 0.79
C SER A 59 -3.75 7.95 1.12
N LEU A 60 -3.76 7.61 2.41
CA LEU A 60 -3.36 6.31 2.92
C LEU A 60 -4.53 5.71 3.70
N SER A 61 -5.05 4.59 3.22
CA SER A 61 -6.16 3.85 3.82
C SER A 61 -5.68 2.46 4.22
N MET A 62 -5.91 2.05 5.48
CA MET A 62 -5.39 0.79 6.02
C MET A 62 -6.52 -0.11 6.51
N HIS A 63 -6.49 -1.38 6.09
CA HIS A 63 -7.36 -2.43 6.63
C HIS A 63 -6.65 -3.11 7.81
N ILE A 64 -7.20 -2.99 9.02
CA ILE A 64 -6.50 -3.41 10.25
C ILE A 64 -7.11 -4.61 10.98
N ARG A 65 -8.29 -5.11 10.58
CA ARG A 65 -9.01 -6.16 11.34
C ARG A 65 -9.16 -7.48 10.60
N MET A 66 -9.75 -7.44 9.41
CA MET A 66 -10.29 -8.66 8.77
C MET A 66 -9.27 -9.76 8.53
N THR A 67 -8.02 -9.41 8.24
CA THR A 67 -6.94 -10.36 7.94
C THR A 67 -5.80 -10.33 8.95
N HIS A 68 -5.95 -9.62 10.07
CA HIS A 68 -4.86 -9.41 11.02
C HIS A 68 -4.45 -10.71 11.72
N ASP A 69 -5.43 -11.47 12.22
CA ASP A 69 -5.19 -12.68 13.02
C ASP A 69 -5.44 -13.98 12.26
N SER A 70 -6.08 -13.91 11.09
CA SER A 70 -6.48 -15.07 10.30
C SER A 70 -6.64 -14.74 8.82
N LEU A 71 -6.24 -15.67 7.95
CA LEU A 71 -6.48 -15.59 6.51
C LEU A 71 -7.92 -15.94 6.10
N THR A 72 -8.75 -16.46 7.00
CA THR A 72 -10.09 -16.97 6.67
C THR A 72 -11.02 -15.94 6.04
N ARG A 73 -10.79 -14.64 6.29
CA ARG A 73 -11.58 -13.54 5.71
C ARG A 73 -10.89 -12.83 4.54
N ALA A 74 -9.77 -13.34 4.05
CA ALA A 74 -9.06 -12.76 2.91
C ALA A 74 -9.98 -12.65 1.67
N VAL A 75 -10.81 -13.67 1.41
CA VAL A 75 -11.80 -13.67 0.31
C VAL A 75 -12.83 -12.54 0.47
N THR A 76 -13.23 -12.22 1.70
CA THR A 76 -14.17 -11.12 1.96
C THR A 76 -13.53 -9.77 1.65
N ILE A 77 -12.29 -9.56 2.09
CA ILE A 77 -11.54 -8.33 1.81
C ILE A 77 -11.25 -8.18 0.31
N ASP A 78 -10.82 -9.24 -0.36
CA ASP A 78 -10.57 -9.26 -1.79
C ASP A 78 -11.82 -8.81 -2.57
N LYS A 79 -12.99 -9.37 -2.24
CA LYS A 79 -14.27 -8.97 -2.84
C LYS A 79 -14.61 -7.49 -2.60
N LEU A 80 -14.37 -6.98 -1.40
CA LEU A 80 -14.64 -5.58 -1.06
C LEU A 80 -13.71 -4.61 -1.82
N ILE A 81 -12.41 -4.89 -1.83
CA ILE A 81 -11.41 -4.09 -2.55
C ILE A 81 -11.72 -4.13 -4.06
N SER A 82 -11.97 -5.32 -4.62
CA SER A 82 -12.30 -5.48 -6.03
C SER A 82 -13.53 -4.67 -6.44
N LYS A 83 -14.62 -4.72 -5.65
CA LYS A 83 -15.82 -3.89 -5.88
C LYS A 83 -15.49 -2.39 -5.86
N THR A 84 -14.68 -1.94 -4.91
CA THR A 84 -14.27 -0.53 -4.81
C THR A 84 -13.44 -0.09 -6.01
N LEU A 85 -12.44 -0.89 -6.40
CA LEU A 85 -11.61 -0.60 -7.58
C LEU A 85 -12.42 -0.59 -8.87
N GLN A 86 -13.36 -1.53 -9.04
CA GLN A 86 -14.29 -1.53 -10.17
C GLN A 86 -15.19 -0.29 -10.18
N ARG A 87 -15.66 0.16 -9.01
CA ARG A 87 -16.46 1.38 -8.89
C ARG A 87 -15.64 2.62 -9.25
N LEU A 88 -14.41 2.75 -8.75
CA LEU A 88 -13.49 3.83 -9.14
C LEU A 88 -13.25 3.85 -10.65
N HIS A 89 -13.01 2.69 -11.25
CA HIS A 89 -12.81 2.55 -12.69
C HIS A 89 -14.05 2.98 -13.50
N LYS A 90 -15.24 2.45 -13.15
CA LYS A 90 -16.50 2.78 -13.83
C LYS A 90 -16.85 4.28 -13.78
N ASN A 91 -16.43 4.97 -12.72
CA ASN A 91 -16.64 6.41 -12.55
C ASN A 91 -15.50 7.26 -13.12
N SER A 92 -14.58 6.68 -13.91
CA SER A 92 -13.42 7.37 -14.49
C SER A 92 -12.46 8.02 -13.47
N LEU A 93 -12.58 7.66 -12.19
CA LEU A 93 -11.76 8.22 -11.12
C LEU A 93 -10.31 7.72 -11.16
N LEU A 94 -10.07 6.59 -11.83
CA LEU A 94 -8.73 6.05 -12.05
C LEU A 94 -7.97 6.72 -13.19
N ASN A 95 -8.64 7.54 -14.02
CA ASN A 95 -7.98 8.17 -15.16
C ASN A 95 -6.86 9.12 -14.74
N ASN A 96 -6.94 9.69 -13.54
CA ASN A 96 -5.93 10.60 -13.00
C ASN A 96 -5.39 10.18 -11.62
N THR A 97 -5.58 8.92 -11.21
CA THR A 97 -5.24 8.46 -9.87
C THR A 97 -4.27 7.28 -9.93
N PHE A 98 -3.13 7.41 -9.24
CA PHE A 98 -2.26 6.28 -8.93
C PHE A 98 -2.80 5.53 -7.71
N ILE A 99 -2.79 4.20 -7.75
CA ILE A 99 -3.14 3.38 -6.59
C ILE A 99 -2.00 2.41 -6.32
N ALA A 100 -1.54 2.38 -5.07
CA ALA A 100 -0.68 1.32 -4.55
C ALA A 100 -1.47 0.54 -3.49
N LEU A 101 -1.72 -0.75 -3.75
CA LEU A 101 -2.33 -1.68 -2.82
C LEU A 101 -1.25 -2.62 -2.29
N PHE A 102 -1.04 -2.65 -0.98
CA PHE A 102 0.02 -3.45 -0.39
C PHE A 102 -0.28 -3.93 1.02
N GLY A 103 0.40 -5.01 1.41
CA GLY A 103 0.48 -5.45 2.81
C GLY A 103 1.65 -4.76 3.52
N ASP A 104 1.46 -4.39 4.78
CA ASP A 104 2.55 -3.95 5.66
C ASP A 104 3.43 -5.11 6.11
N HIS A 105 2.84 -6.30 6.21
CA HIS A 105 3.50 -7.59 6.45
C HIS A 105 2.62 -8.75 5.96
N GLY A 106 3.19 -9.95 5.81
CA GLY A 106 2.39 -11.19 5.69
C GLY A 106 1.82 -11.64 7.03
N ILE A 107 1.13 -12.78 7.09
CA ILE A 107 0.53 -13.24 8.36
C ILE A 107 1.58 -13.56 9.43
N ARG A 108 1.42 -12.98 10.62
CA ARG A 108 2.36 -13.12 11.76
C ARG A 108 1.80 -13.97 12.91
N SER A 109 0.74 -14.72 12.65
CA SER A 109 -0.04 -15.45 13.64
C SER A 109 -0.56 -16.79 13.09
N GLY A 110 -1.05 -17.64 13.98
CA GLY A 110 -1.64 -18.92 13.62
C GLY A 110 -0.64 -19.99 13.18
N LYS A 111 -1.19 -21.16 12.81
CA LYS A 111 -0.41 -22.38 12.50
C LYS A 111 0.42 -22.28 11.22
N VAL A 112 0.11 -21.34 10.32
CA VAL A 112 0.85 -21.14 9.07
C VAL A 112 2.20 -20.45 9.30
N ARG A 113 2.30 -19.54 10.27
CA ARG A 113 3.50 -18.74 10.54
C ARG A 113 4.80 -19.55 10.69
N PRO A 114 4.87 -20.65 11.49
CA PRO A 114 6.13 -21.40 11.66
C PRO A 114 6.53 -22.20 10.42
N THR A 115 5.62 -22.42 9.45
CA THR A 115 5.94 -23.17 8.22
C THR A 115 6.89 -22.37 7.32
N PHE A 116 7.60 -23.06 6.43
CA PHE A 116 8.47 -22.43 5.44
C PHE A 116 7.72 -21.37 4.59
N ILE A 117 6.51 -21.68 4.13
CA ILE A 117 5.69 -20.76 3.35
C ILE A 117 5.24 -19.57 4.20
N GLY A 118 4.78 -19.78 5.43
CA GLY A 118 4.39 -18.68 6.31
C GLY A 118 5.55 -17.71 6.60
N GLN A 119 6.76 -18.26 6.75
CA GLN A 119 7.99 -17.48 6.91
C GLN A 119 8.36 -16.65 5.66
N LEU A 120 8.09 -17.15 4.46
CA LEU A 120 8.28 -16.41 3.22
C LEU A 120 7.22 -15.31 3.06
N GLU A 121 5.94 -15.67 3.23
CA GLU A 121 4.80 -14.75 3.15
C GLU A 121 4.93 -13.60 4.16
N GLU A 122 5.34 -13.87 5.40
CA GLU A 122 5.63 -12.84 6.43
C GLU A 122 6.62 -11.77 5.92
N ARG A 123 7.61 -12.18 5.12
CA ARG A 123 8.72 -11.34 4.64
C ARG A 123 8.49 -10.71 3.27
N LEU A 124 7.56 -11.25 2.49
CA LEU A 124 7.32 -10.86 1.10
C LEU A 124 5.88 -10.39 0.90
N PRO A 125 5.46 -9.29 1.56
CA PRO A 125 4.11 -8.78 1.38
C PRO A 125 3.87 -8.35 -0.07
N MET A 126 2.64 -8.60 -0.54
CA MET A 126 2.20 -8.20 -1.87
C MET A 126 2.23 -6.68 -2.05
N MET A 127 2.61 -6.23 -3.25
CA MET A 127 2.49 -4.84 -3.73
C MET A 127 1.91 -4.85 -5.14
N LEU A 128 0.79 -4.17 -5.32
CA LEU A 128 0.13 -3.95 -6.61
C LEU A 128 0.05 -2.46 -6.89
N MET A 129 0.40 -2.05 -8.11
CA MET A 129 0.32 -0.66 -8.54
C MET A 129 -0.59 -0.52 -9.76
N TYR A 130 -1.59 0.36 -9.66
CA TYR A 130 -2.33 0.88 -10.79
C TYR A 130 -1.72 2.22 -11.23
N VAL A 131 -1.46 2.32 -12.53
CA VAL A 131 -0.90 3.51 -13.17
C VAL A 131 -1.96 4.09 -14.12
N PRO A 132 -2.29 5.40 -14.03
CA PRO A 132 -3.28 6.02 -14.89
C PRO A 132 -2.86 6.00 -16.38
N PRO A 133 -3.82 5.92 -17.32
CA PRO A 133 -3.51 5.79 -18.75
C PRO A 133 -2.62 6.91 -19.31
N TRP A 134 -2.85 8.17 -18.92
CA TRP A 134 -2.06 9.30 -19.41
C TRP A 134 -0.58 9.16 -19.05
N PHE A 135 -0.26 8.61 -17.88
CA PHE A 135 1.12 8.46 -17.43
C PHE A 135 1.84 7.38 -18.23
N LYS A 136 1.14 6.29 -18.58
CA LYS A 136 1.69 5.24 -19.45
C LYS A 136 2.09 5.78 -20.82
N ASN A 137 1.30 6.73 -21.33
CA ASN A 137 1.51 7.34 -22.65
C ASN A 137 2.57 8.46 -22.62
N LYS A 138 2.60 9.29 -21.57
CA LYS A 138 3.58 10.40 -21.46
C LYS A 138 4.95 9.90 -21.00
N TYR A 139 4.98 8.96 -20.04
CA TYR A 139 6.21 8.47 -19.40
C TYR A 139 6.40 6.96 -19.64
N CYS A 140 6.44 6.57 -20.91
CA CYS A 140 6.55 5.16 -21.34
C CYS A 140 7.76 4.44 -20.74
N SER A 141 8.89 5.13 -20.61
CA SER A 141 10.13 4.60 -20.01
C SER A 141 9.96 4.28 -18.52
N TYR A 142 9.30 5.16 -17.77
CA TYR A 142 8.99 4.94 -16.36
C TYR A 142 8.02 3.77 -16.19
N PHE A 143 7.00 3.67 -17.05
CA PHE A 143 6.08 2.54 -17.02
C PHE A 143 6.77 1.21 -17.39
N LYS A 144 7.69 1.21 -18.36
CA LYS A 144 8.52 0.04 -18.69
C LYS A 144 9.34 -0.40 -17.46
N ASN A 145 9.96 0.55 -16.74
CA ASN A 145 10.73 0.25 -15.54
C ASN A 145 9.83 -0.33 -14.43
N LEU A 146 8.63 0.20 -14.21
CA LEU A 146 7.66 -0.39 -13.27
C LEU A 146 7.35 -1.85 -13.61
N ARG A 147 7.14 -2.17 -14.89
CA ARG A 147 6.88 -3.54 -15.36
C ARG A 147 8.06 -4.46 -15.15
N THR A 148 9.28 -4.00 -15.40
CA THR A 148 10.50 -4.75 -15.10
C THR A 148 10.64 -4.99 -13.59
N ASN A 149 10.41 -3.95 -12.79
CA ASN A 149 10.58 -3.94 -11.34
C ASN A 149 9.57 -4.82 -10.60
N ALA A 150 8.42 -5.13 -11.21
CA ALA A 150 7.47 -6.11 -10.68
C ALA A 150 8.07 -7.51 -10.47
N ARG A 151 9.25 -7.79 -11.04
CA ARG A 151 10.02 -9.03 -10.87
C ARG A 151 11.40 -8.79 -10.23
N ARG A 152 11.58 -7.70 -9.48
CA ARG A 152 12.82 -7.32 -8.81
C ARG A 152 12.63 -7.23 -7.29
N LEU A 153 13.73 -7.33 -6.54
CA LEU A 153 13.71 -7.10 -5.10
C LEU A 153 13.49 -5.61 -4.82
N THR A 154 12.31 -5.29 -4.28
CA THR A 154 11.88 -3.93 -3.94
C THR A 154 11.45 -3.86 -2.49
N THR A 155 11.39 -2.64 -1.96
CA THR A 155 11.03 -2.33 -0.57
C THR A 155 10.16 -1.09 -0.53
N HIS A 156 9.53 -0.83 0.61
CA HIS A 156 8.78 0.42 0.81
C HIS A 156 9.68 1.68 0.76
N PHE A 157 11.01 1.55 0.90
CA PHE A 157 11.91 2.68 0.63
C PHE A 157 11.91 3.07 -0.85
N ASP A 158 11.79 2.09 -1.75
CA ASP A 158 11.67 2.32 -3.19
C ASP A 158 10.31 2.95 -3.51
N THR A 159 9.23 2.49 -2.87
CA THR A 159 7.90 3.11 -2.97
C THR A 159 7.93 4.57 -2.51
N HIS A 160 8.51 4.87 -1.34
CA HIS A 160 8.69 6.24 -0.86
C HIS A 160 9.48 7.10 -1.85
N SER A 161 10.59 6.57 -2.39
CA SER A 161 11.39 7.26 -3.40
C SER A 161 10.61 7.49 -4.71
N THR A 162 9.70 6.59 -5.05
CA THR A 162 8.78 6.71 -6.20
C THR A 162 7.75 7.80 -5.98
N LEU A 163 7.18 7.90 -4.77
CA LEU A 163 6.22 8.96 -4.43
C LEU A 163 6.88 10.35 -4.52
N LEU A 164 8.12 10.48 -4.01
CA LEU A 164 8.89 11.72 -4.17
C LEU A 164 9.17 12.05 -5.63
N HIS A 165 9.52 11.05 -6.45
CA HIS A 165 9.74 11.25 -7.88
C HIS A 165 8.44 11.60 -8.62
N LEU A 166 7.29 11.11 -8.18
CA LEU A 166 5.99 11.44 -8.76
C LEU A 166 5.62 12.93 -8.59
N LEU A 167 6.13 13.58 -7.54
CA LEU A 167 5.94 15.03 -7.31
C LEU A 167 6.78 15.90 -8.27
N ASP A 168 7.74 15.32 -8.98
CA ASP A 168 8.73 16.06 -9.77
C ASP A 168 9.11 15.34 -11.08
N LEU A 169 8.09 14.98 -11.87
CA LEU A 169 8.26 14.12 -13.06
C LEU A 169 9.03 14.79 -14.21
N ASP A 170 8.86 16.10 -14.40
CA ASP A 170 9.35 16.83 -15.57
C ASP A 170 10.75 17.45 -15.37
N ASN A 171 11.19 17.69 -14.13
CA ASN A 171 12.43 18.43 -13.91
C ASN A 171 13.70 17.58 -13.96
N ASN A 172 13.64 16.25 -14.09
CA ASN A 172 14.82 15.36 -14.03
C ASN A 172 15.74 15.64 -12.81
N HIS A 173 15.27 16.38 -11.80
CA HIS A 173 16.13 16.88 -10.75
C HIS A 173 16.53 15.72 -9.84
N HIS A 174 17.83 15.66 -9.61
CA HIS A 174 18.48 14.79 -8.65
C HIS A 174 18.00 15.12 -7.24
N GLY A 175 16.84 14.59 -6.88
CA GLY A 175 16.31 14.55 -5.54
C GLY A 175 15.63 15.84 -5.10
N ILE A 176 14.36 15.68 -4.71
CA ILE A 176 13.99 16.09 -3.34
C ILE A 176 15.09 15.50 -2.44
N LYS A 177 16.14 16.29 -2.17
CA LYS A 177 17.28 15.95 -1.29
C LYS A 177 16.75 15.90 0.14
N THR A 178 15.91 14.91 0.42
CA THR A 178 15.52 14.54 1.76
C THR A 178 16.54 13.56 2.28
N TYR A 179 17.01 13.84 3.48
CA TYR A 179 18.03 13.11 4.23
C TYR A 179 17.90 11.60 4.05
N ARG A 180 18.97 10.96 3.55
CA ARG A 180 19.15 9.50 3.47
C ARG A 180 18.09 8.76 2.63
N GLN A 181 18.08 8.98 1.31
CA GLN A 181 17.32 8.12 0.40
C GLN A 181 17.87 6.68 0.46
N LYS A 182 17.14 5.79 1.14
CA LYS A 182 17.46 4.36 1.25
C LYS A 182 16.96 3.54 0.04
N GLY A 183 16.09 4.12 -0.78
CA GLY A 183 15.43 3.45 -1.89
C GLY A 183 15.79 4.05 -3.24
N ILE A 184 15.50 3.27 -4.28
CA ILE A 184 15.59 3.66 -5.68
C ILE A 184 14.15 3.82 -6.19
N SER A 185 13.81 4.96 -6.77
CA SER A 185 12.49 5.14 -7.39
C SER A 185 12.20 4.03 -8.40
N LEU A 186 11.01 3.45 -8.34
CA LEU A 186 10.55 2.37 -9.22
C LEU A 186 10.30 2.82 -10.67
N PHE A 187 10.34 4.12 -10.95
CA PHE A 187 10.43 4.67 -12.31
C PHE A 187 11.82 4.51 -12.94
N LYS A 188 12.83 4.06 -12.18
CA LYS A 188 14.15 3.62 -12.66
C LYS A 188 14.24 2.10 -12.56
N GLU A 189 15.01 1.45 -13.42
CA GLU A 189 15.19 -0.01 -13.32
C GLU A 189 15.96 -0.36 -12.03
N ILE A 190 15.42 -1.28 -11.25
CA ILE A 190 16.06 -1.86 -10.07
C ILE A 190 17.07 -2.92 -10.53
N PRO A 191 18.34 -2.87 -10.05
CA PRO A 191 19.37 -3.83 -10.46
C PRO A 191 18.93 -5.28 -10.24
N ARG A 192 19.20 -6.14 -11.23
CA ARG A 192 18.85 -7.57 -11.18
C ARG A 192 19.55 -8.31 -10.04
N ASN A 193 20.78 -7.90 -9.72
CA ASN A 193 21.64 -8.48 -8.69
C ASN A 193 21.57 -7.72 -7.35
N ARG A 194 20.55 -6.87 -7.14
CA ARG A 194 20.37 -6.15 -5.88
C ARG A 194 20.22 -7.13 -4.72
N SER A 195 21.10 -7.02 -3.73
CA SER A 195 21.05 -7.83 -2.51
C SER A 195 20.11 -7.23 -1.46
N CYS A 196 19.79 -8.01 -0.42
CA CYS A 196 19.08 -7.50 0.76
C CYS A 196 19.82 -6.34 1.44
N GLN A 197 21.16 -6.37 1.44
CA GLN A 197 21.98 -5.30 2.01
C GLN A 197 21.83 -4.00 1.21
N ASP A 198 21.89 -4.07 -0.13
CA ASP A 198 21.65 -2.92 -1.02
C ASP A 198 20.23 -2.36 -0.87
N ALA A 199 19.28 -3.23 -0.54
CA ALA A 199 17.89 -2.88 -0.29
C ALA A 199 17.61 -2.44 1.16
N HIS A 200 18.63 -2.37 2.02
CA HIS A 200 18.49 -2.05 3.44
C HIS A 200 17.53 -2.98 4.21
N ILE A 201 17.41 -4.23 3.77
CA ILE A 201 16.63 -5.28 4.44
C ILE A 201 17.53 -5.94 5.50
N PRO A 202 17.16 -5.90 6.80
CA PRO A 202 17.91 -6.59 7.84
C PRO A 202 18.01 -8.10 7.58
N SER A 203 19.16 -8.71 7.90
CA SER A 203 19.44 -10.14 7.62
C SER A 203 18.30 -11.09 8.04
N LYS A 204 17.70 -10.89 9.22
CA LYS A 204 16.56 -11.69 9.73
C LYS A 204 15.30 -11.67 8.85
N TRP A 205 15.13 -10.62 8.06
CA TRP A 205 14.00 -10.41 7.15
C TRP A 205 14.34 -10.68 5.68
N CYS A 206 15.60 -11.01 5.38
CA CYS A 206 16.01 -11.30 4.01
C CYS A 206 15.45 -12.65 3.55
N ALA A 207 14.58 -12.63 2.54
CA ALA A 207 14.03 -13.85 1.95
C ALA A 207 15.02 -14.58 1.01
N CYS A 208 16.13 -13.94 0.61
CA CYS A 208 17.13 -14.56 -0.27
C CYS A 208 17.91 -15.70 0.39
N ASN A 209 17.82 -15.84 1.72
CA ASN A 209 18.49 -16.91 2.47
C ASN A 209 17.73 -18.24 2.41
N PHE A 210 16.50 -18.25 1.90
CA PHE A 210 15.75 -19.48 1.66
C PHE A 210 16.22 -20.09 0.33
N ARG A 211 16.87 -21.26 0.40
CA ARG A 211 17.08 -22.09 -0.79
C ARG A 211 15.73 -22.73 -1.14
N LEU A 212 15.17 -22.32 -2.27
CA LEU A 212 14.01 -22.96 -2.90
C LEU A 212 14.46 -24.25 -3.61
#